data_AF-A0A924GJR2-F1
#
_entry.id   AF-A0A924GJR2-F1
#
_cell.length_a   1.000
_cell.length_b   1.000
_cell.length_c   1.000
_cell.angle_alpha   90.00
_cell.angle_beta   90.00
_cell.angle_gamma   90.00
#
_symmetry.space_group_name_H-M   'P 1'
#
loop_
_entity.id
_entity.type
_entity.pdbx_description
1 polymer ?
#
loop_
_entity_poly.entity_id
_entity_poly.type
_entity_poly.pdbx_seq_one_letter_code
_entity_poly.pdbx_strand_id
1 'polypeptide(L)' 'MAHWTFLTNHAHVLLCVADNPNARMRDVAEQVGITERAAQRIVTELE' A
#
# COMPACT_ATOMS: atom_id res chain seq x y z
N MET A 1 -1.64 -6.79 -21.79
CA MET A 1 -1.81 -6.90 -20.33
C MET A 1 -0.91 -5.86 -19.71
N ALA A 2 -1.49 -4.79 -19.15
CA ALA A 2 -0.72 -3.62 -18.72
C ALA A 2 0.21 -4.02 -17.55
N HIS A 3 1.51 -4.04 -17.81
CA HIS A 3 2.54 -4.18 -16.80
C HIS A 3 2.66 -2.82 -16.10
N TRP A 4 2.14 -2.71 -14.88
CA TRP A 4 2.20 -1.50 -14.06
C TRP A 4 3.61 -1.32 -13.47
N THR A 5 4.57 -1.03 -14.32
CA THR A 5 5.92 -0.63 -13.89
C THR A 5 6.01 0.88 -13.80
N PHE A 6 5.46 1.48 -12.74
CA PHE A 6 6.01 2.68 -12.07
C PHE A 6 5.13 3.22 -10.92
N LEU A 7 4.34 2.40 -10.22
CA LEU A 7 3.81 2.84 -8.93
C LEU A 7 4.79 2.35 -7.86
N THR A 8 5.49 3.28 -7.20
CA THR A 8 6.28 2.92 -6.01
C THR A 8 5.34 2.24 -5.00
N ASN A 9 5.87 1.32 -4.19
CA ASN A 9 5.07 0.64 -3.15
C ASN A 9 4.24 1.64 -2.32
N HIS A 10 4.76 2.86 -2.12
CA HIS A 10 4.03 3.99 -1.57
C HIS A 10 2.68 4.23 -2.25
N ALA A 11 2.67 4.58 -3.52
CA ALA A 11 1.43 4.93 -4.22
C ALA A 11 0.44 3.76 -4.29
N HIS A 12 0.92 2.51 -4.31
CA HIS A 12 0.02 1.34 -4.29
C HIS A 12 -0.64 1.15 -2.91
N VAL A 13 0.13 1.33 -1.83
CA VAL A 13 -0.41 1.36 -0.46
C VAL A 13 -1.42 2.49 -0.29
N LEU A 14 -1.11 3.70 -0.79
CA LEU A 14 -2.00 4.86 -0.69
C LEU A 14 -3.33 4.64 -1.44
N LEU A 15 -3.30 4.04 -2.62
CA LEU A 15 -4.51 3.70 -3.36
C LEU A 15 -5.37 2.66 -2.62
N CYS A 16 -4.76 1.62 -2.05
CA CYS A 16 -5.47 0.63 -1.24
C CYS A 16 -6.16 1.25 -0.03
N VAL A 17 -5.47 2.16 0.68
CA VAL A 17 -6.03 2.85 1.84
C VAL A 17 -7.12 3.85 1.44
N ALA A 18 -6.94 4.54 0.31
CA ALA A 18 -7.94 5.48 -0.20
C ALA A 18 -9.22 4.76 -0.67
N ASP A 19 -9.09 3.57 -1.26
CA ASP A 19 -10.23 2.74 -1.68
C ASP A 19 -10.96 2.14 -0.47
N ASN A 20 -10.22 1.69 0.55
CA ASN A 20 -10.78 1.19 1.79
C ASN A 20 -10.00 1.67 3.02
N PRO A 21 -10.44 2.78 3.66
CA PRO A 21 -9.78 3.33 4.85
C PRO A 21 -9.80 2.41 6.07
N ASN A 22 -10.69 1.41 6.09
CA ASN A 22 -10.81 0.44 7.17
C ASN A 22 -10.04 -0.85 6.89
N ALA A 23 -9.32 -0.94 5.76
CA ALA A 23 -8.49 -2.08 5.43
C ALA A 23 -7.41 -2.30 6.51
N ARG A 24 -7.19 -3.55 6.89
CA ARG A 24 -6.10 -3.89 7.80
C ARG A 24 -4.78 -3.74 7.05
N MET A 25 -3.77 -3.19 7.71
CA MET A 25 -2.45 -2.99 7.08
C MET A 25 -1.81 -4.30 6.61
N ARG A 26 -2.10 -5.42 7.28
CA ARG A 26 -1.70 -6.74 6.82
C ARG A 26 -2.26 -7.08 5.44
N ASP A 27 -3.55 -6.85 5.23
CA ASP A 27 -4.22 -7.19 3.98
C ASP A 27 -3.72 -6.27 2.84
N VAL A 28 -3.49 -4.99 3.15
CA VAL A 28 -2.85 -4.04 2.21
C VAL A 28 -1.43 -4.49 1.84
N ALA A 29 -0.65 -4.93 2.82
CA ALA A 29 0.72 -5.39 2.58
C ALA A 29 0.76 -6.67 1.73
N GLU A 30 -0.16 -7.61 1.97
CA GLU A 30 -0.34 -8.81 1.15
C GLU A 30 -0.71 -8.45 -0.30
N GLN A 31 -1.64 -7.52 -0.50
CA GLN A 31 -2.08 -7.06 -1.82
C GLN A 31 -0.97 -6.31 -2.59
N VAL A 32 -0.15 -5.53 -1.88
CA VAL A 32 0.96 -4.77 -2.47
C VAL A 32 2.21 -5.64 -2.66
N GLY A 33 2.33 -6.76 -1.94
CA GLY A 33 3.52 -7.63 -1.98
C GLY A 33 4.69 -7.11 -1.14
N ILE A 34 4.40 -6.44 -0.02
CA ILE A 34 5.40 -5.91 0.92
C ILE A 34 5.16 -6.44 2.33
N THR A 35 6.04 -6.08 3.26
CA THR A 35 5.81 -6.41 4.67
C THR A 35 4.80 -5.44 5.30
N GLU A 36 4.02 -5.92 6.27
CA GLU A 36 3.07 -5.08 7.04
C GLU A 36 3.76 -3.85 7.66
N ARG A 37 4.99 -4.03 8.16
CA ARG A 37 5.82 -2.94 8.68
C ARG A 37 6.17 -1.90 7.60
N ALA A 38 6.43 -2.32 6.37
CA ALA A 38 6.69 -1.40 5.27
C ALA A 38 5.41 -0.62 4.90
N ALA A 39 4.25 -1.29 4.85
CA ALA A 39 2.96 -0.65 4.61
C ALA A 39 2.64 0.40 5.69
N GLN A 40 2.82 0.06 6.98
CA GLN A 40 2.65 1.00 8.08
C GLN A 40 3.58 2.21 7.96
N ARG A 41 4.88 2.00 7.70
CA ARG A 41 5.83 3.10 7.52
C ARG A 41 5.40 4.07 6.42
N ILE A 42 4.96 3.53 5.28
CA ILE A 42 4.48 4.33 4.15
C ILE A 42 3.29 5.21 4.55
N VAL A 43 2.33 4.65 5.28
CA VAL A 43 1.15 5.41 5.74
C VAL A 43 1.54 6.47 6.77
N THR A 44 2.47 6.16 7.68
CA THR A 44 2.95 7.12 8.68
C THR A 44 3.84 8.22 8.09
N GLU A 45 4.51 7.99 6.95
CA GLU A 45 5.30 9.01 6.24
C GLU A 45 4.44 10.13 5.63
N LEU A 46 3.11 10.00 5.61
CA LEU A 46 2.19 11.03 5.12
C LEU A 46 1.84 12.12 6.15
N GLU A 47 2.10 11.89 7.44
CA GLU A 47 1.88 12.89 8.49
C GLU A 47 3.01 13.91 8.54
#